data_AF-E8R4X2-F1
#
_entry.id   AF-E8R4X2-F1
#
_cell.length_a   1.000
_cell.length_b   1.000
_cell.length_c   1.000
_cell.angle_alpha   90.00
_cell.angle_beta   90.00
_cell.angle_gamma   90.00
#
_symmetry.space_group_name_H-M   'P 1'
#
loop_
_entity.id
_entity.type
_entity.pdbx_description
1 polymer ?
#
loop_
_entity_poly.entity_id
_entity_poly.type
_entity_poly.pdbx_seq_one_letter_code
_entity_poly.pdbx_strand_id
1 'polypeptide(L)'
;MSNPLRRKPRPPIPRGLIPAGSSPCDYCVGKCCRYFSLPIDTPRSWEDFDDLRWYLAHGQTLIYVCDRHWYLLVMTRCGYLRSDNRCAIYSQRPRICREFASDDCEYDDDWKFELVFEHPEQIVEYAEAVLRRSRPPADETISALVSLPPLRMRNRSEPG
;
A
#
# COMPACT_ATOMS: atom_id res chain seq x y z
N MET A 1 33.47 4.33 11.28
CA MET A 1 34.01 3.12 10.64
C MET A 1 33.06 2.71 9.54
N SER A 2 33.36 3.06 8.29
CA SER A 2 32.48 2.85 7.14
C SER A 2 32.63 1.42 6.63
N ASN A 3 31.54 0.64 6.68
CA ASN A 3 31.50 -0.79 6.35
C ASN A 3 31.81 -1.03 4.83
N PRO A 4 32.86 -1.79 4.47
CA PRO A 4 33.41 -1.86 3.12
C PRO A 4 32.64 -2.72 2.10
N LEU A 5 31.40 -3.15 2.38
CA LEU A 5 30.61 -3.99 1.45
C LEU A 5 29.22 -3.44 1.16
N ARG A 6 29.10 -2.14 0.89
CA ARG A 6 27.90 -1.62 0.22
C ARG A 6 27.94 -2.07 -1.25
N ARG A 7 27.65 -3.36 -1.50
CA ARG A 7 27.50 -3.91 -2.85
C ARG A 7 26.47 -3.07 -3.58
N LYS A 8 26.84 -2.50 -4.74
CA LYS A 8 25.89 -1.75 -5.58
C LYS A 8 24.69 -2.65 -5.90
N PRO A 9 23.44 -2.16 -5.84
CA PRO A 9 22.28 -2.94 -6.27
C PRO A 9 22.51 -3.43 -7.69
N ARG A 10 22.44 -4.75 -7.91
CA ARG A 10 22.50 -5.31 -9.26
C ARG A 10 21.19 -4.94 -9.97
N PRO A 11 21.22 -4.47 -11.22
CA PRO A 11 19.99 -4.23 -11.96
C PRO A 11 19.18 -5.53 -12.08
N PRO A 12 17.85 -5.46 -12.02
CA PRO A 12 17.02 -6.63 -12.26
C PRO A 12 17.23 -7.15 -13.68
N ILE A 13 17.25 -8.47 -13.85
CA ILE A 13 17.29 -9.13 -15.17
C ILE A 13 15.89 -9.68 -15.50
N PRO A 14 15.42 -9.67 -16.75
CA PRO A 14 14.15 -10.30 -17.12
C PRO A 14 14.05 -11.77 -16.65
N ARG A 15 12.86 -12.22 -16.27
CA ARG A 15 12.60 -13.58 -15.73
C ARG A 15 13.07 -14.67 -16.68
N GLY A 16 12.91 -14.46 -18.00
CA GLY A 16 13.40 -15.39 -19.02
C GLY A 16 14.92 -15.60 -19.06
N LEU A 17 15.69 -14.74 -18.38
CA LEU A 17 17.15 -14.82 -18.27
C LEU A 17 17.61 -15.34 -16.89
N ILE A 18 16.69 -15.68 -16.00
CA ILE A 18 17.01 -16.21 -14.68
C ILE A 18 17.44 -17.67 -14.82
N PRO A 19 18.59 -18.09 -14.26
CA PRO A 19 19.04 -19.48 -14.35
C PRO A 19 18.02 -20.46 -13.80
N ALA A 20 17.82 -21.59 -14.50
CA ALA A 20 16.92 -22.65 -14.06
C ALA A 20 17.28 -23.13 -12.64
N GLY A 21 16.26 -23.30 -11.79
CA GLY A 21 16.43 -23.66 -10.37
C GLY A 21 16.80 -22.49 -9.44
N SER A 22 16.95 -21.27 -9.96
CA SER A 22 17.15 -20.07 -9.14
C SER A 22 15.84 -19.36 -8.82
N SER A 23 15.79 -18.64 -7.69
CA SER A 23 14.60 -17.84 -7.34
C SER A 23 14.62 -16.49 -8.06
N PRO A 24 13.49 -16.00 -8.60
CA PRO A 24 13.38 -14.62 -9.08
C PRO A 24 13.73 -13.58 -8.01
N CYS A 25 13.49 -13.90 -6.74
CA CYS A 25 13.81 -13.01 -5.63
C CYS A 25 15.31 -12.69 -5.52
N ASP A 26 16.21 -13.55 -6.02
CA ASP A 26 17.66 -13.30 -5.99
C ASP A 26 18.11 -12.20 -6.97
N TYR A 27 17.24 -11.86 -7.93
CA TYR A 27 17.49 -10.87 -8.97
C TYR A 27 16.51 -9.69 -8.92
N CYS A 28 15.59 -9.68 -7.95
CA CYS A 28 14.55 -8.68 -7.82
C CYS A 28 15.02 -7.42 -7.09
N VAL A 29 14.33 -6.31 -7.31
CA VAL A 29 14.45 -5.06 -6.52
C VAL A 29 13.64 -5.07 -5.23
N GLY A 30 13.03 -6.22 -4.90
CA GLY A 30 12.21 -6.43 -3.71
C GLY A 30 10.83 -5.77 -3.79
N LYS A 31 10.17 -5.80 -4.95
CA LYS A 31 8.85 -5.17 -5.19
C LYS A 31 7.82 -5.56 -4.11
N CYS A 32 7.55 -6.87 -3.97
CA CYS A 32 6.62 -7.42 -2.96
C CYS A 32 7.03 -7.22 -1.48
N CYS A 33 8.24 -6.72 -1.22
CA CYS A 33 8.71 -6.39 0.13
C CYS A 33 8.57 -4.89 0.46
N ARG A 34 7.95 -4.11 -0.44
CA ARG A 34 7.80 -2.65 -0.35
C ARG A 34 6.35 -2.19 -0.27
N TYR A 35 5.42 -3.13 -0.21
CA TYR A 35 4.02 -2.87 0.07
C TYR A 35 3.34 -4.11 0.64
N PHE A 36 2.14 -3.94 1.15
CA PHE A 36 1.16 -5.02 1.29
C PHE A 36 -0.19 -4.51 0.78
N SER A 37 -1.04 -5.45 0.35
CA SER A 37 -2.39 -5.16 -0.11
C SER A 37 -3.38 -6.00 0.68
N LEU A 38 -4.53 -5.42 0.98
CA LEU A 38 -5.62 -6.09 1.66
C LEU A 38 -6.92 -5.81 0.89
N PRO A 39 -7.80 -6.83 0.77
CA PRO A 39 -9.12 -6.62 0.22
C PRO A 39 -9.90 -5.66 1.12
N ILE A 40 -10.67 -4.78 0.50
CA ILE A 40 -11.63 -3.89 1.15
C ILE A 40 -13.00 -4.09 0.51
N ASP A 41 -14.05 -3.70 1.24
CA ASP A 41 -15.40 -3.77 0.71
C ASP A 41 -15.59 -2.83 -0.49
N THR A 42 -16.44 -3.23 -1.43
CA THR A 42 -16.79 -2.35 -2.55
C THR A 42 -17.61 -1.17 -2.04
N PRO A 43 -17.19 0.09 -2.24
CA PRO A 43 -17.94 1.26 -1.78
C PRO A 43 -19.28 1.37 -2.51
N ARG A 44 -20.35 1.57 -1.74
CA ARG A 44 -21.75 1.69 -2.21
C ARG A 44 -22.39 3.01 -1.80
N SER A 45 -21.80 3.74 -0.86
CA SER A 45 -22.33 4.98 -0.31
C SER A 45 -21.33 6.14 -0.35
N TRP A 46 -21.81 7.36 -0.14
CA TRP A 46 -20.95 8.54 0.01
C TRP A 46 -20.02 8.44 1.22
N GLU A 47 -20.48 7.81 2.30
CA GLU A 47 -19.69 7.58 3.51
C GLU A 47 -18.54 6.62 3.21
N ASP A 48 -18.81 5.51 2.50
CA ASP A 48 -17.78 4.55 2.11
C ASP A 48 -16.69 5.23 1.25
N PHE A 49 -17.09 6.08 0.29
CA PHE A 49 -16.13 6.84 -0.52
C PHE A 49 -15.37 7.89 0.31
N ASP A 50 -15.97 8.48 1.35
CA ASP A 50 -15.24 9.41 2.23
C ASP A 50 -14.20 8.69 3.09
N ASP A 51 -14.48 7.45 3.52
CA ASP A 51 -13.49 6.59 4.18
C ASP A 51 -12.32 6.26 3.25
N LEU A 52 -12.59 5.92 1.99
CA LEU A 52 -11.54 5.69 0.99
C LEU A 52 -10.70 6.95 0.74
N ARG A 53 -11.36 8.12 0.69
CA ARG A 53 -10.69 9.42 0.58
C ARG A 53 -9.77 9.66 1.77
N TRP A 54 -10.21 9.33 2.98
CA TRP A 54 -9.41 9.42 4.20
C TRP A 54 -8.19 8.49 4.14
N TYR A 55 -8.33 7.24 3.67
CA TYR A 55 -7.19 6.33 3.50
C TYR A 55 -6.10 6.92 2.60
N LEU A 56 -6.47 7.52 1.46
CA LEU A 56 -5.53 8.14 0.52
C LEU A 56 -4.86 9.42 1.06
N ALA A 57 -5.52 10.14 1.98
CA ALA A 57 -4.97 11.37 2.56
C ALA A 57 -3.68 11.14 3.37
N HIS A 58 -3.36 9.90 3.70
CA HIS A 58 -2.11 9.53 4.39
C HIS A 58 -0.89 9.38 3.44
N GLY A 59 -1.08 9.46 2.11
CA GLY A 59 0.00 9.58 1.12
C GLY A 59 0.90 8.35 0.90
N GLN A 60 0.80 7.30 1.72
CA GLN A 60 1.50 6.02 1.55
C GLN A 60 0.54 4.89 1.17
N THR A 61 -0.55 5.25 0.52
CA THR A 61 -1.67 4.37 0.21
C THR A 61 -2.09 4.55 -1.23
N LEU A 62 -2.57 3.47 -1.83
CA LEU A 62 -3.15 3.43 -3.16
C LEU A 62 -4.36 2.50 -3.09
N ILE A 63 -5.46 2.86 -3.74
CA ILE A 63 -6.62 1.99 -3.85
C ILE A 63 -6.73 1.52 -5.29
N TYR A 64 -6.96 0.23 -5.50
CA TYR A 64 -7.11 -0.31 -6.86
C TYR A 64 -8.21 -1.35 -6.93
N VAL A 65 -8.69 -1.56 -8.15
CA VAL A 65 -9.67 -2.61 -8.48
C VAL A 65 -9.03 -3.62 -9.41
N CYS A 66 -9.09 -4.90 -9.03
CA CYS A 66 -8.61 -6.02 -9.82
C CYS A 66 -9.63 -7.17 -9.74
N ASP A 67 -10.01 -7.74 -10.89
CA ASP A 67 -11.03 -8.78 -11.00
C ASP A 67 -12.33 -8.41 -10.26
N ARG A 68 -12.80 -7.17 -10.40
CA ARG A 68 -13.95 -6.58 -9.69
C ARG A 68 -13.85 -6.52 -8.16
N HIS A 69 -12.70 -6.79 -7.57
CA HIS A 69 -12.45 -6.67 -6.13
C HIS A 69 -11.66 -5.40 -5.82
N TRP A 70 -11.99 -4.76 -4.70
CA TRP A 70 -11.32 -3.55 -4.24
C TRP A 70 -10.22 -3.89 -3.25
N TYR A 71 -9.12 -3.15 -3.35
CA TYR A 71 -7.94 -3.36 -2.52
C TYR A 71 -7.37 -2.04 -2.02
N LEU A 72 -6.91 -2.04 -0.77
CA LEU A 72 -6.06 -1.00 -0.22
C LEU A 72 -4.62 -1.51 -0.21
N LEU A 73 -3.77 -0.85 -0.99
CA LEU A 73 -2.32 -1.03 -0.99
C LEU A 73 -1.70 -0.02 -0.04
N VAL A 74 -0.88 -0.51 0.89
CA VAL A 74 -0.06 0.34 1.77
C VAL A 74 1.39 0.20 1.36
N MET A 75 1.99 1.30 0.92
CA MET A 75 3.39 1.39 0.54
C MET A 75 4.25 1.48 1.79
N THR A 76 4.91 0.38 2.14
CA THR A 76 5.80 0.33 3.30
C THR A 76 6.93 -0.66 3.12
N ARG A 77 8.08 -0.35 3.70
CA ARG A 77 9.25 -1.20 3.58
C ARG A 77 9.24 -2.30 4.64
N CYS A 78 9.23 -3.56 4.21
CA CYS A 78 9.37 -4.72 5.10
C CYS A 78 10.67 -4.63 5.95
N GLY A 79 10.55 -4.87 7.26
CA GLY A 79 11.68 -4.84 8.20
C GLY A 79 12.75 -5.90 7.95
N TYR A 80 12.39 -7.00 7.28
CA TYR A 80 13.32 -8.08 6.95
C TYR A 80 14.02 -7.90 5.59
N LEU A 81 13.66 -6.88 4.81
CA LEU A 81 14.30 -6.62 3.52
C LEU A 81 15.69 -5.99 3.76
N ARG A 82 16.74 -6.57 3.20
CA ARG A 82 18.12 -6.10 3.36
C ARG A 82 18.47 -5.03 2.32
N SER A 83 19.66 -4.44 2.44
CA SER A 83 20.18 -3.44 1.49
C SER A 83 20.49 -4.01 0.11
N ASP A 84 20.66 -5.33 -0.01
CA ASP A 84 20.85 -6.06 -1.27
C ASP A 84 19.52 -6.53 -1.88
N ASN A 85 18.38 -6.00 -1.42
CA ASN A 85 17.02 -6.34 -1.84
C ASN A 85 16.60 -7.80 -1.55
N ARG A 86 17.30 -8.50 -0.66
CA ARG A 86 16.96 -9.88 -0.27
C ARG A 86 16.31 -9.95 1.09
N CYS A 87 15.40 -10.91 1.26
CA CYS A 87 14.75 -11.17 2.54
C CYS A 87 15.73 -11.85 3.51
N ALA A 88 15.92 -11.29 4.70
CA ALA A 88 16.79 -11.85 5.74
C ALA A 88 16.30 -13.20 6.27
N ILE A 89 14.99 -13.47 6.17
CA ILE A 89 14.34 -14.67 6.71
C ILE A 89 13.71 -15.53 5.60
N TYR A 90 14.33 -15.61 4.42
CA TYR A 90 13.72 -16.22 3.22
C TYR A 90 13.11 -17.61 3.45
N SER A 91 13.81 -18.50 4.16
CA SER A 91 13.33 -19.85 4.49
C SER A 91 12.24 -19.88 5.58
N GLN A 92 12.12 -18.83 6.38
CA GLN A 92 11.19 -18.68 7.49
C GLN A 92 10.12 -17.61 7.22
N ARG A 93 9.98 -17.17 5.96
CA ARG A 93 9.03 -16.14 5.55
C ARG A 93 7.62 -16.45 6.04
N PRO A 94 6.82 -15.46 6.45
CA PRO A 94 5.42 -15.68 6.83
C PRO A 94 4.60 -16.40 5.75
N ARG A 95 3.49 -17.02 6.16
CA ARG A 95 2.61 -17.80 5.29
C ARG A 95 2.25 -17.07 3.98
N ILE A 96 1.80 -15.82 4.08
CA ILE A 96 1.42 -15.00 2.91
C ILE A 96 2.55 -14.84 1.89
N CYS A 97 3.80 -14.67 2.36
CA CYS A 97 4.97 -14.53 1.49
C CYS A 97 5.41 -15.85 0.85
N ARG A 98 4.99 -17.00 1.39
CA ARG A 98 5.28 -18.33 0.81
C ARG A 98 4.21 -18.74 -0.20
N GLU A 99 2.97 -18.40 0.09
CA GLU A 99 1.82 -18.64 -0.80
C GLU A 99 1.82 -17.71 -2.01
N PHE A 100 2.38 -16.51 -1.88
CA PHE A 100 2.73 -15.63 -3.00
C PHE A 100 3.92 -16.24 -3.78
N ALA A 101 3.62 -17.30 -4.52
CA ALA A 101 4.57 -18.15 -5.23
C ALA A 101 5.05 -17.50 -6.55
N SER A 102 5.96 -18.18 -7.24
CA SER A 102 6.62 -17.69 -8.47
C SER A 102 5.67 -17.35 -9.61
N ASP A 103 4.47 -17.93 -9.63
CA ASP A 103 3.56 -17.88 -10.77
C ASP A 103 2.71 -16.59 -10.74
N ASP A 104 2.31 -16.13 -9.54
CA ASP A 104 1.61 -14.84 -9.32
C ASP A 104 2.58 -13.68 -9.03
N CYS A 105 3.88 -13.92 -9.17
CA CYS A 105 4.88 -12.94 -8.81
C CYS A 105 5.06 -11.88 -9.91
N GLU A 106 4.75 -10.62 -9.56
CA GLU A 106 4.88 -9.35 -10.30
C GLU A 106 6.32 -8.97 -10.77
N TYR A 107 7.25 -9.93 -10.78
CA TYR A 107 8.65 -9.70 -11.10
C TYR A 107 8.81 -8.97 -12.44
N ASP A 108 8.17 -9.52 -13.48
CA ASP A 108 8.13 -8.99 -14.85
C ASP A 108 6.77 -8.43 -15.26
N ASP A 109 5.77 -8.48 -14.38
CA ASP A 109 4.41 -8.11 -14.78
C ASP A 109 4.17 -6.61 -14.67
N ASP A 110 3.47 -6.09 -15.67
CA ASP A 110 2.92 -4.75 -15.67
C ASP A 110 1.57 -4.83 -14.96
N TRP A 111 1.40 -4.08 -13.87
CA TRP A 111 0.17 -4.08 -13.11
C TRP A 111 -1.05 -3.77 -14.00
N LYS A 112 -1.97 -4.73 -14.12
CA LYS A 112 -3.24 -4.57 -14.84
C LYS A 112 -4.36 -4.32 -13.83
N PHE A 113 -4.66 -3.06 -13.60
CA PHE A 113 -5.77 -2.65 -12.74
C PHE A 113 -6.93 -2.14 -13.59
N GLU A 114 -8.15 -2.44 -13.18
CA GLU A 114 -9.37 -1.86 -13.77
C GLU A 114 -9.49 -0.38 -13.40
N LEU A 115 -9.17 -0.06 -12.13
CA LEU A 115 -9.18 1.29 -11.58
C LEU A 115 -8.00 1.45 -10.61
N VAL A 116 -7.46 2.66 -10.54
CA VAL A 116 -6.38 3.05 -9.61
C VAL A 116 -6.67 4.45 -9.08
N PHE A 117 -6.55 4.61 -7.76
CA PHE A 117 -6.69 5.88 -7.07
C PHE A 117 -5.44 6.11 -6.20
N GLU A 118 -4.72 7.18 -6.48
CA GLU A 118 -3.52 7.64 -5.78
C GLU A 118 -3.80 8.91 -4.97
N HIS A 119 -4.85 9.64 -5.34
CA HIS A 119 -5.20 10.93 -4.76
C HIS A 119 -6.63 10.95 -4.22
N PRO A 120 -6.86 11.57 -3.04
CA PRO A 120 -8.20 11.71 -2.45
C PRO A 120 -9.25 12.29 -3.41
N GLU A 121 -8.86 13.23 -4.26
CA GLU A 121 -9.75 13.92 -5.20
C GLU A 121 -10.34 12.96 -6.24
N GLN A 122 -9.57 11.96 -6.68
CA GLN A 122 -10.02 10.96 -7.66
C GLN A 122 -11.16 10.09 -7.12
N ILE A 123 -11.17 9.83 -5.81
CA ILE A 123 -12.26 9.09 -5.15
C ILE A 123 -13.55 9.90 -5.18
N VAL A 124 -13.47 11.21 -4.94
CA VAL A 124 -14.63 12.10 -4.98
C VAL A 124 -15.21 12.17 -6.39
N GLU A 125 -14.37 12.38 -7.40
CA GLU A 125 -14.78 12.41 -8.81
C GLU A 125 -15.45 11.10 -9.23
N TYR A 126 -14.88 9.96 -8.81
CA TYR A 126 -15.48 8.66 -9.09
C TYR A 126 -16.83 8.49 -8.39
N ALA A 127 -16.93 8.83 -7.11
CA ALA A 127 -18.17 8.76 -6.34
C ALA A 127 -19.31 9.57 -6.98
N GLU A 128 -19.01 10.80 -7.45
CA GLU A 128 -19.96 11.65 -8.18
C GLU A 128 -20.49 10.97 -9.44
N ALA A 129 -19.61 10.33 -10.21
CA ALA A 129 -19.96 9.65 -11.45
C ALA A 129 -20.81 8.39 -11.22
N VAL A 130 -20.48 7.57 -10.21
CA VAL A 130 -21.18 6.29 -9.98
C VAL A 130 -22.46 6.42 -9.15
N LEU A 131 -22.53 7.34 -8.19
CA LEU A 131 -23.71 7.45 -7.31
C LEU A 131 -24.87 8.24 -7.93
N ARG A 132 -24.62 9.03 -8.99
CA ARG A 132 -25.64 9.85 -9.69
C ARG A 132 -26.56 10.64 -8.74
N ARG A 133 -26.04 11.03 -7.57
CA ARG A 133 -26.75 11.77 -6.50
C ARG A 133 -25.88 12.94 -6.08
N SER A 134 -26.51 14.08 -5.76
CA SER A 134 -25.82 15.24 -5.20
C SER A 134 -25.06 14.86 -3.94
N ARG A 135 -23.81 15.32 -3.81
CA ARG A 135 -23.03 15.16 -2.58
C ARG A 135 -23.82 15.74 -1.40
N PRO A 136 -23.93 15.02 -0.26
CA PRO A 136 -24.54 15.61 0.92
C PRO A 136 -23.74 16.85 1.35
N PRO A 137 -24.40 17.94 1.78
CA PRO A 137 -23.69 19.13 2.26
C PRO A 137 -22.77 18.74 3.42
N ALA A 138 -21.57 19.33 3.46
CA ALA A 138 -20.63 19.10 4.56
C ALA A 138 -21.29 19.49 5.90
N ASP A 139 -21.15 18.66 6.92
CA ASP A 139 -21.64 18.97 8.27
C ASP A 139 -20.87 20.19 8.80
N GLU A 140 -21.55 21.34 8.93
CA GLU A 140 -20.96 22.58 9.44
C GLU A 140 -20.33 22.39 10.84
N THR A 141 -20.82 21.42 11.60
CA THR A 141 -20.32 21.10 12.95
C THR A 141 -18.89 20.54 12.92
N ILE A 142 -18.54 19.74 11.91
CA ILE A 142 -17.20 19.15 11.75
C ILE A 142 -16.20 20.22 11.26
N SER A 143 -16.63 21.13 10.38
CA SER A 143 -15.82 22.26 9.89
C SER A 143 -15.33 23.16 11.02
N ALA A 144 -16.18 23.37 12.03
CA ALA A 144 -15.83 24.13 13.24
C ALA A 144 -14.82 23.40 14.14
N LEU A 145 -14.88 22.05 14.24
CA LEU A 145 -13.97 21.24 15.05
C LEU A 145 -12.54 21.18 14.48
N VAL A 146 -12.39 21.19 13.16
CA VAL A 146 -11.07 21.26 12.49
C VAL A 146 -10.39 22.61 12.70
N SER A 147 -11.17 23.65 13.03
CA SER A 147 -10.67 24.98 13.37
C SER A 147 -10.28 25.14 14.84
N LEU A 148 -10.57 24.13 15.69
CA LEU A 148 -10.15 24.15 17.09
C LEU A 148 -8.71 23.62 17.21
N PRO A 149 -7.84 24.28 17.99
CA PRO A 149 -6.52 23.74 18.25
C PRO A 149 -6.63 22.36 18.91
N PRO A 150 -5.77 21.39 18.55
CA PRO A 150 -5.85 20.04 19.06
C PRO A 150 -5.82 20.07 20.60
N LEU A 151 -6.79 19.38 21.22
CA LEU A 151 -6.86 19.26 22.66
C LEU A 151 -5.56 18.62 23.15
N ARG A 152 -4.75 19.39 23.89
CA ARG A 152 -3.61 18.85 24.63
C ARG A 152 -4.16 17.82 25.61
N MET A 153 -3.91 16.54 25.33
CA MET A 153 -4.09 15.48 26.32
C MET A 153 -3.28 15.86 27.56
N ARG A 154 -3.96 16.13 28.67
CA ARG A 154 -3.29 16.34 29.96
C ARG A 154 -2.71 14.99 30.34
N ASN A 155 -1.38 14.86 30.31
CA ASN A 155 -0.71 13.72 30.93
C ASN A 155 -1.20 13.64 32.37
N ARG A 156 -1.89 12.54 32.71
CA ARG A 156 -2.26 12.24 34.08
C ARG A 156 -0.94 12.03 34.82
N SER A 157 -0.59 12.97 35.70
CA SER A 157 0.55 12.83 36.60
C SER A 157 0.40 11.48 37.32
N GLU A 158 1.38 10.61 37.20
CA GLU A 158 1.44 9.38 37.99
C GLU A 158 1.58 9.74 39.48
N PRO A 159 0.89 9.05 40.40
CA PRO A 159 1.00 9.35 41.80
C PRO A 159 2.26 8.71 42.39
N GLY A 160 3.13 9.57 42.94
CA GLY A 160 3.96 9.35 44.13
C GLY A 160 5.04 8.29 44.08
#